data_AF-A0A2A9MAX3-F1
#
_entry.id   AF-A0A2A9MAX3-F1
#
_cell.length_a   1.000
_cell.length_b   1.000
_cell.length_c   1.000
_cell.angle_alpha   90.00
_cell.angle_beta   90.00
_cell.angle_gamma   90.00
#
_symmetry.space_group_name_H-M   'P 1'
#
loop_
_entity.id
_entity.type
_entity.pdbx_description
1 polymer ?
#
loop_
_entity_poly.entity_id
_entity_poly.type
_entity_poly.pdbx_seq_one_letter_code
_entity_poly.pdbx_strand_id
1 'polypeptide(L)'
;MAPSVKKHPCLKDLAQSVKDMQRRGLKGRDAARAFVDALVKCAIAAVASDFDKTMIHLHSGGSARPTDLAVLGGMTQDFHALGDELASRNIPLTVVTFSDEGENRNGRLAGKALVEATLKESGAKFGVAGVCGRYPVFYSEPDEYSKVGLTAPMSTDKSYHLEKMSEVTGVPIDKMVLLDDDMNNCLSFFKKGGVAVFVGGHDGFNFAHLHVITKMSLVLPD
;
A
#
# COMPACT_ATOMS: atom_id res chain seq x y z
N MET A 1 6.49 28.57 -13.09
CA MET A 1 6.76 28.05 -11.73
C MET A 1 5.89 26.83 -11.51
N ALA A 2 6.45 25.66 -11.23
CA ALA A 2 5.64 24.51 -10.83
C ALA A 2 4.96 24.84 -9.49
N PRO A 3 3.66 24.52 -9.31
CA PRO A 3 2.99 24.78 -8.04
C PRO A 3 3.73 24.09 -6.89
N SER A 4 3.94 24.84 -5.81
CA SER A 4 4.51 24.32 -4.57
C SER A 4 3.63 23.19 -4.06
N VAL A 5 4.15 21.95 -4.06
CA VAL A 5 3.47 20.79 -3.45
C VAL A 5 3.15 21.13 -2.00
N LYS A 6 1.86 21.18 -1.64
CA LYS A 6 1.43 21.37 -0.26
C LYS A 6 1.83 20.12 0.53
N LYS A 7 2.92 20.22 1.29
CA LYS A 7 3.46 19.11 2.07
C LYS A 7 2.56 18.85 3.28
N HIS A 8 2.24 17.58 3.53
CA HIS A 8 1.58 17.19 4.76
C HIS A 8 2.46 17.59 5.97
N PRO A 9 1.90 18.27 7.00
CA PRO A 9 2.69 18.91 8.05
C PRO A 9 3.57 17.94 8.85
N CYS A 10 3.15 16.67 8.96
CA CYS A 10 3.86 15.66 9.76
C CYS A 10 4.96 14.87 8.99
N LEU A 11 5.19 15.14 7.70
CA LEU A 11 6.12 14.32 6.89
C LEU A 11 7.54 14.26 7.45
N LYS A 12 8.04 15.39 7.98
CA LYS A 12 9.39 15.44 8.57
C LYS A 12 9.47 14.59 9.84
N ASP A 13 8.45 14.65 10.67
CA ASP A 13 8.40 13.92 11.94
C ASP A 13 8.25 12.42 11.68
N LEU A 14 7.37 12.02 10.76
CA LEU A 14 7.23 10.62 10.35
C LEU A 14 8.56 10.07 9.80
N ALA A 15 9.21 10.82 8.91
CA ALA A 15 10.51 10.42 8.35
C ALA A 15 11.58 10.28 9.44
N GLN A 16 11.58 11.17 10.43
CA GLN A 16 12.52 11.09 11.56
C GLN A 16 12.23 9.88 12.44
N SER A 17 10.96 9.60 12.76
CA SER A 17 10.57 8.43 13.55
C SER A 17 10.95 7.11 12.86
N VAL A 18 10.76 7.00 11.54
CA VAL A 18 11.20 5.82 10.77
C VAL A 18 12.71 5.65 10.84
N LYS A 19 13.48 6.73 10.67
CA LYS A 19 14.96 6.68 10.78
C LYS A 19 15.43 6.30 12.18
N ASP A 20 14.78 6.80 13.22
CA ASP A 20 15.16 6.49 14.60
C ASP A 20 14.82 5.04 14.95
N MET A 21 13.68 4.52 14.49
CA MET A 21 13.32 3.10 14.58
C MET A 21 14.38 2.22 13.90
N GLN A 22 14.79 2.56 12.68
CA GLN A 22 15.81 1.85 11.92
C GLN A 22 17.19 1.91 12.59
N ARG A 23 17.61 3.10 13.06
CA ARG A 23 18.89 3.28 13.78
C ARG A 23 18.96 2.46 15.06
N ARG A 24 17.82 2.34 15.76
CA ARG A 24 17.69 1.50 16.97
C ARG A 24 17.62 0.01 16.65
N GLY A 25 17.49 -0.36 15.37
CA GLY A 25 17.38 -1.76 14.95
C GLY A 25 16.14 -2.46 15.50
N LEU A 26 15.03 -1.73 15.68
CA LEU A 26 13.77 -2.35 16.12
C LEU A 26 13.28 -3.36 15.07
N LYS A 27 12.66 -4.46 15.52
CA LYS A 27 12.17 -5.54 14.67
C LYS A 27 10.80 -6.04 15.12
N GLY A 28 10.08 -6.72 14.22
CA GLY A 28 8.82 -7.39 14.53
C GLY A 28 7.83 -6.47 15.24
N ARG A 29 7.28 -6.93 16.37
CA ARG A 29 6.25 -6.18 17.13
C ARG A 29 6.72 -4.82 17.64
N ASP A 30 7.97 -4.69 18.05
CA ASP A 30 8.48 -3.41 18.56
C ASP A 30 8.61 -2.37 17.44
N ALA A 31 9.04 -2.81 16.26
CA ALA A 31 9.06 -1.96 15.07
C ALA A 31 7.65 -1.60 14.61
N ALA A 32 6.73 -2.56 14.56
CA ALA A 32 5.33 -2.32 14.21
C ALA A 32 4.68 -1.30 15.14
N ARG A 33 4.84 -1.47 16.46
CA ARG A 33 4.35 -0.51 17.46
C ARG A 33 4.93 0.88 17.22
N ALA A 34 6.25 1.00 17.09
CA ALA A 34 6.91 2.28 16.87
C ALA A 34 6.47 2.97 15.56
N PHE A 35 6.30 2.20 14.50
CA PHE A 35 5.83 2.71 13.21
C PHE A 35 4.38 3.19 13.29
N VAL A 36 3.48 2.38 13.88
CA VAL A 36 2.07 2.75 14.03
C VAL A 36 1.90 3.93 15.01
N ASP A 37 2.71 4.02 16.08
CA ASP A 37 2.77 5.21 16.94
C ASP A 37 3.11 6.47 16.15
N ALA A 38 4.08 6.38 15.22
CA ALA A 38 4.47 7.50 14.37
C ALA A 38 3.34 7.90 13.40
N LEU A 39 2.62 6.92 12.82
CA LEU A 39 1.44 7.17 11.99
C LEU A 39 0.35 7.91 12.78
N VAL A 40 0.01 7.42 13.97
CA VAL A 40 -1.01 8.02 14.85
C VAL A 40 -0.63 9.44 15.27
N LYS A 41 0.64 9.67 15.63
CA LYS A 41 1.15 11.02 15.94
C LYS A 41 0.99 11.99 14.76
N CYS A 42 1.05 11.46 13.54
CA CYS A 42 0.80 12.21 12.31
C CYS A 42 -0.66 12.32 11.90
N ALA A 43 -1.59 11.93 12.76
CA ALA A 43 -3.03 11.90 12.48
C ALA A 43 -3.40 11.04 11.24
N ILE A 44 -2.54 10.08 10.90
CA ILE A 44 -2.86 9.05 9.91
C ILE A 44 -3.83 8.07 10.56
N ALA A 45 -4.95 7.86 9.89
CA ALA A 45 -6.09 7.08 10.36
C ALA A 45 -6.39 5.87 9.47
N ALA A 46 -5.69 5.68 8.35
CA ALA A 46 -5.77 4.47 7.54
C ALA A 46 -4.46 4.18 6.81
N VAL A 47 -4.22 2.90 6.51
CA VAL A 47 -3.10 2.43 5.70
C VAL A 47 -3.64 1.83 4.41
N ALA A 48 -3.10 2.26 3.28
CA ALA A 48 -3.30 1.62 1.98
C ALA A 48 -1.98 1.01 1.54
N SER A 49 -1.97 -0.30 1.26
CA SER A 49 -0.77 -1.02 0.86
C SER A 49 -0.90 -1.54 -0.56
N ASP A 50 0.16 -1.43 -1.37
CA ASP A 50 0.31 -2.31 -2.52
C ASP A 50 0.49 -3.77 -2.05
N PHE A 51 0.38 -4.70 -3.00
CA PHE A 51 0.36 -6.13 -2.75
C PHE A 51 1.69 -6.79 -3.14
N ASP A 52 2.03 -6.78 -4.42
CA ASP A 52 3.23 -7.44 -4.95
C ASP A 52 4.46 -6.68 -4.45
N LYS A 53 5.50 -7.38 -4.00
CA LYS A 53 6.75 -6.76 -3.49
C LYS A 53 6.58 -5.70 -2.38
N THR A 54 5.37 -5.59 -1.81
CA THR A 54 5.01 -4.74 -0.68
C THR A 54 4.43 -5.61 0.44
N MET A 55 3.18 -6.08 0.31
CA MET A 55 2.58 -6.99 1.31
C MET A 55 3.22 -8.39 1.27
N ILE A 56 3.53 -8.88 0.07
CA ILE A 56 4.21 -10.15 -0.15
C ILE A 56 5.63 -9.94 -0.72
N HIS A 57 6.53 -10.91 -0.52
CA HIS A 57 7.91 -10.82 -1.02
C HIS A 57 8.06 -11.20 -2.50
N LEU A 58 7.00 -11.66 -3.16
CA LEU A 58 7.00 -12.09 -4.56
C LEU A 58 6.20 -11.12 -5.45
N HIS A 59 6.43 -11.22 -6.75
CA HIS A 59 5.63 -10.54 -7.75
C HIS A 59 4.66 -11.55 -8.39
N SER A 60 3.37 -11.48 -8.05
CA SER A 60 2.34 -12.40 -8.58
C SER A 60 1.99 -12.11 -10.04
N GLY A 61 2.24 -10.89 -10.52
CA GLY A 61 1.75 -10.46 -11.84
C GLY A 61 0.25 -10.14 -11.81
N GLY A 62 -0.25 -9.74 -10.64
CA GLY A 62 -1.66 -9.42 -10.41
C GLY A 62 -2.60 -10.63 -10.52
N SER A 63 -2.12 -11.86 -10.34
CA SER A 63 -2.96 -13.06 -10.17
C SER A 63 -2.15 -14.27 -9.73
N ALA A 64 -2.78 -15.25 -9.08
CA ALA A 64 -2.14 -16.52 -8.69
C ALA A 64 -3.07 -17.71 -8.91
N ARG A 65 -2.52 -18.92 -9.08
CA ARG A 65 -3.35 -20.14 -8.98
C ARG A 65 -3.72 -20.37 -7.52
N PRO A 66 -4.89 -20.95 -7.21
CA PRO A 66 -5.23 -21.34 -5.83
C PRO A 66 -4.21 -22.31 -5.19
N THR A 67 -3.43 -23.03 -6.00
CA THR A 67 -2.37 -23.96 -5.56
C THR A 67 -1.00 -23.30 -5.47
N ASP A 68 -0.86 -22.01 -5.79
CA ASP A 68 0.42 -21.29 -5.79
C ASP A 68 0.76 -20.82 -4.37
N LEU A 69 1.11 -21.79 -3.52
CA LEU A 69 1.38 -21.54 -2.10
C LEU A 69 2.59 -20.62 -1.86
N ALA A 70 3.48 -20.47 -2.85
CA ALA A 70 4.59 -19.51 -2.76
C ALA A 70 4.07 -18.07 -2.74
N VAL A 71 3.15 -17.74 -3.65
CA VAL A 71 2.50 -16.41 -3.67
C VAL A 71 1.51 -16.26 -2.52
N LEU A 72 0.67 -17.26 -2.28
CA LEU A 72 -0.39 -17.18 -1.27
C LEU A 72 0.16 -17.16 0.16
N GLY A 73 1.23 -17.91 0.44
CA GLY A 73 1.94 -17.85 1.73
C GLY A 73 2.99 -16.74 1.80
N GLY A 74 3.09 -15.87 0.78
CA GLY A 74 4.23 -14.99 0.56
C GLY A 74 4.29 -13.73 1.43
N MET A 75 3.38 -13.54 2.38
CA MET A 75 3.35 -12.36 3.24
C MET A 75 4.61 -12.26 4.11
N THR A 76 5.19 -11.06 4.21
CA THR A 76 6.40 -10.89 5.03
C THR A 76 6.08 -10.89 6.52
N GLN A 77 7.03 -11.33 7.35
CA GLN A 77 6.85 -11.34 8.81
C GLN A 77 6.64 -9.93 9.38
N ASP A 78 7.32 -8.93 8.82
CA ASP A 78 7.15 -7.54 9.24
C ASP A 78 5.78 -6.98 8.82
N PHE A 79 5.25 -7.39 7.66
CA PHE A 79 3.88 -7.04 7.28
C PHE A 79 2.85 -7.72 8.19
N HIS A 80 3.10 -8.95 8.63
CA HIS A 80 2.29 -9.59 9.67
C HIS A 80 2.26 -8.78 10.96
N ALA A 81 3.43 -8.36 11.44
CA ALA A 81 3.53 -7.54 12.64
C ALA A 81 2.82 -6.18 12.49
N LEU A 82 2.95 -5.54 11.32
CA LEU A 82 2.23 -4.32 10.99
C LEU A 82 0.71 -4.52 11.03
N GLY A 83 0.20 -5.55 10.34
CA GLY A 83 -1.23 -5.82 10.27
C GLY A 83 -1.85 -6.13 11.63
N ASP A 84 -1.16 -6.93 12.46
CA ASP A 84 -1.58 -7.21 13.84
C ASP A 84 -1.65 -5.91 14.69
N GLU A 85 -0.64 -5.04 14.58
CA GLU A 85 -0.61 -3.78 15.33
C GLU A 85 -1.69 -2.81 14.87
N LEU A 86 -1.91 -2.66 13.56
CA LEU A 86 -2.99 -1.85 13.00
C LEU A 86 -4.37 -2.32 13.49
N ALA A 87 -4.61 -3.64 13.43
CA ALA A 87 -5.84 -4.25 13.91
C ALA A 87 -6.07 -4.01 15.40
N SER A 88 -5.02 -4.11 16.22
CA SER A 88 -5.09 -3.86 17.67
C SER A 88 -5.52 -2.43 18.03
N ARG A 89 -5.37 -1.49 17.10
CA ARG A 89 -5.70 -0.06 17.26
C ARG A 89 -6.91 0.37 16.44
N ASN A 90 -7.61 -0.57 15.80
CA ASN A 90 -8.72 -0.30 14.88
C ASN A 90 -8.34 0.67 13.75
N ILE A 91 -7.10 0.63 13.26
CA ILE A 91 -6.67 1.40 12.10
C ILE A 91 -6.92 0.53 10.86
N PRO A 92 -7.82 0.93 9.94
CA PRO A 92 -8.11 0.14 8.76
C PRO A 92 -6.88 0.02 7.85
N LEU A 93 -6.57 -1.24 7.51
CA LEU A 93 -5.67 -1.59 6.43
C LEU A 93 -6.49 -1.89 5.17
N THR A 94 -6.08 -1.31 4.06
CA THR A 94 -6.66 -1.56 2.73
C THR A 94 -5.57 -1.98 1.76
N VAL A 95 -5.95 -2.70 0.70
CA VAL A 95 -5.00 -3.11 -0.35
C VAL A 95 -5.36 -2.43 -1.67
N VAL A 96 -4.37 -1.79 -2.29
CA VAL A 96 -4.49 -1.05 -3.54
C VAL A 96 -3.51 -1.63 -4.56
N THR A 97 -3.97 -2.53 -5.42
CA THR A 97 -3.10 -3.30 -6.32
C THR A 97 -3.61 -3.31 -7.76
N PHE A 98 -2.72 -3.58 -8.71
CA PHE A 98 -3.02 -3.70 -10.14
C PHE A 98 -3.25 -5.18 -10.49
N SER A 99 -4.39 -5.70 -10.05
CA SER A 99 -4.69 -7.14 -10.02
C SER A 99 -6.15 -7.38 -10.42
N ASP A 100 -6.56 -6.88 -11.59
CA ASP A 100 -7.98 -6.89 -11.92
C ASP A 100 -8.50 -8.31 -12.20
N GLU A 101 -9.76 -8.53 -11.83
CA GLU A 101 -10.53 -9.75 -12.09
C GLU A 101 -11.04 -9.75 -13.54
N GLY A 102 -10.12 -9.66 -14.50
CA GLY A 102 -10.45 -9.67 -15.94
C GLY A 102 -10.86 -11.06 -16.45
N GLU A 103 -11.55 -11.09 -17.61
CA GLU A 103 -12.17 -12.31 -18.18
C GLU A 103 -11.18 -13.43 -18.59
N ASN A 104 -9.87 -13.19 -18.60
CA ASN A 104 -8.86 -14.15 -19.05
C ASN A 104 -7.99 -14.75 -17.94
N ARG A 105 -8.50 -14.80 -16.70
CA ARG A 105 -7.72 -15.32 -15.57
C ARG A 105 -7.70 -16.84 -15.46
N ASN A 106 -8.48 -17.60 -16.25
CA ASN A 106 -8.40 -19.07 -16.34
C ASN A 106 -8.36 -19.79 -14.97
N GLY A 107 -9.29 -19.44 -14.07
CA GLY A 107 -9.36 -20.02 -12.72
C GLY A 107 -8.28 -19.52 -11.74
N ARG A 108 -7.51 -18.49 -12.11
CA ARG A 108 -6.60 -17.79 -11.20
C ARG A 108 -7.36 -16.79 -10.34
N LEU A 109 -6.90 -16.65 -9.09
CA LEU A 109 -7.31 -15.63 -8.16
C LEU A 109 -6.69 -14.29 -8.57
N ALA A 110 -7.45 -13.21 -8.49
CA ALA A 110 -7.00 -11.84 -8.68
C ALA A 110 -7.74 -10.92 -7.69
N GLY A 111 -7.33 -9.66 -7.60
CA GLY A 111 -8.05 -8.62 -6.86
C GLY A 111 -8.31 -9.02 -5.41
N LYS A 112 -9.59 -8.95 -5.02
CA LYS A 112 -10.00 -9.27 -3.65
C LYS A 112 -9.78 -10.74 -3.31
N ALA A 113 -10.13 -11.65 -4.24
CA ALA A 113 -9.99 -13.09 -4.02
C ALA A 113 -8.54 -13.52 -3.81
N LEU A 114 -7.59 -12.87 -4.50
CA LEU A 114 -6.15 -13.10 -4.30
C LEU A 114 -5.71 -12.67 -2.89
N VAL A 115 -6.07 -11.46 -2.48
CA VAL A 115 -5.69 -10.91 -1.16
C VAL A 115 -6.27 -11.75 -0.03
N GLU A 116 -7.55 -12.15 -0.12
CA GLU A 116 -8.21 -12.99 0.88
C GLU A 116 -7.56 -14.38 0.99
N ALA A 117 -7.22 -14.99 -0.15
CA ALA A 117 -6.49 -16.25 -0.16
C ALA A 117 -5.09 -16.10 0.46
N THR A 118 -4.37 -15.00 0.15
CA THR A 118 -3.06 -14.74 0.75
C THR A 118 -3.13 -14.54 2.26
N LEU A 119 -4.10 -13.76 2.76
CA LEU A 119 -4.31 -13.58 4.21
C LEU A 119 -4.55 -14.91 4.91
N LYS A 120 -5.35 -15.79 4.29
CA LYS A 120 -5.65 -17.12 4.82
C LYS A 120 -4.44 -18.04 4.82
N GLU A 121 -3.78 -18.19 3.68
CA GLU A 121 -2.67 -19.14 3.51
C GLU A 121 -1.41 -18.69 4.26
N SER A 122 -1.20 -17.38 4.47
CA SER A 122 -0.11 -16.87 5.31
C SER A 122 -0.39 -16.97 6.81
N GLY A 123 -1.61 -17.35 7.22
CA GLY A 123 -2.02 -17.41 8.62
C GLY A 123 -2.15 -16.02 9.28
N ALA A 124 -2.53 -15.00 8.51
CA ALA A 124 -2.74 -13.65 9.03
C ALA A 124 -3.87 -13.63 10.07
N LYS A 125 -3.68 -12.85 11.14
CA LYS A 125 -4.64 -12.71 12.25
C LYS A 125 -5.42 -11.39 12.19
N PHE A 126 -5.23 -10.65 11.12
CA PHE A 126 -5.91 -9.40 10.81
C PHE A 126 -6.65 -9.54 9.47
N GLY A 127 -7.65 -8.68 9.26
CA GLY A 127 -8.34 -8.54 7.98
C GLY A 127 -7.95 -7.24 7.29
N VAL A 128 -8.48 -7.05 6.07
CA VAL A 128 -8.39 -5.78 5.34
C VAL A 128 -9.80 -5.18 5.19
N ALA A 129 -9.91 -3.87 5.34
CA ALA A 129 -11.18 -3.15 5.24
C ALA A 129 -11.70 -3.07 3.79
N GLY A 130 -10.80 -3.17 2.81
CA GLY A 130 -11.14 -3.09 1.40
C GLY A 130 -9.97 -3.46 0.49
N VAL A 131 -10.30 -3.86 -0.73
CA VAL A 131 -9.34 -4.14 -1.80
C VAL A 131 -9.78 -3.42 -3.06
N CYS A 132 -8.92 -2.59 -3.64
CA CYS A 132 -9.07 -2.07 -5.00
C CYS A 132 -8.05 -2.78 -5.89
N GLY A 133 -8.51 -3.71 -6.73
CA GLY A 133 -7.66 -4.47 -7.65
C GLY A 133 -7.54 -3.88 -9.05
N ARG A 134 -8.08 -2.68 -9.31
CA ARG A 134 -8.28 -2.19 -10.67
C ARG A 134 -6.96 -1.98 -11.42
N TYR A 135 -6.82 -2.55 -12.62
CA TYR A 135 -5.62 -2.34 -13.43
C TYR A 135 -5.89 -1.25 -14.48
N PRO A 136 -5.21 -0.07 -14.44
CA PRO A 136 -5.57 1.07 -15.28
C PRO A 136 -5.65 0.80 -16.78
N VAL A 137 -4.85 -0.16 -17.28
CA VAL A 137 -4.86 -0.57 -18.70
C VAL A 137 -6.24 -1.06 -19.16
N PHE A 138 -7.04 -1.66 -18.27
CA PHE A 138 -8.38 -2.12 -18.61
C PHE A 138 -9.43 -1.02 -18.61
N TYR A 139 -9.07 0.21 -18.19
CA TYR A 139 -9.98 1.36 -18.09
C TYR A 139 -9.45 2.52 -18.94
N SER A 140 -8.95 2.22 -20.15
CA SER A 140 -8.47 3.21 -21.11
C SER A 140 -9.56 3.75 -22.04
N GLU A 141 -10.59 2.95 -22.31
CA GLU A 141 -11.67 3.30 -23.24
C GLU A 141 -12.92 3.84 -22.52
N PRO A 142 -13.73 4.70 -23.18
CA PRO A 142 -14.94 5.28 -22.59
C PRO A 142 -15.90 4.29 -21.97
N ASP A 143 -16.17 3.19 -22.66
CA ASP A 143 -17.09 2.16 -22.19
C ASP A 143 -16.54 1.42 -20.96
N GLU A 144 -15.22 1.40 -20.76
CA GLU A 144 -14.60 0.73 -19.61
C GLU A 144 -14.49 1.65 -18.40
N TYR A 145 -13.92 2.85 -18.57
CA TYR A 145 -13.74 3.76 -17.42
C TYR A 145 -15.08 4.29 -16.88
N SER A 146 -16.11 4.40 -17.71
CA SER A 146 -17.45 4.81 -17.26
C SER A 146 -18.10 3.77 -16.34
N LYS A 147 -17.83 2.47 -16.50
CA LYS A 147 -18.32 1.40 -15.61
C LYS A 147 -17.84 1.55 -14.16
N VAL A 148 -16.71 2.24 -13.97
CA VAL A 148 -16.12 2.50 -12.65
C VAL A 148 -16.33 3.96 -12.19
N GLY A 149 -17.22 4.70 -12.88
CA GLY A 149 -17.62 6.05 -12.52
C GLY A 149 -16.62 7.14 -12.92
N LEU A 150 -15.67 6.83 -13.80
CA LEU A 150 -14.74 7.82 -14.34
C LEU A 150 -15.32 8.50 -15.59
N THR A 151 -14.85 9.72 -15.87
CA THR A 151 -15.19 10.47 -17.10
C THR A 151 -13.99 10.60 -18.06
N ALA A 152 -12.88 9.95 -17.73
CA ALA A 152 -11.64 9.92 -18.49
C ALA A 152 -10.90 8.61 -18.15
N PRO A 153 -9.88 8.20 -18.93
CA PRO A 153 -9.09 7.02 -18.64
C PRO A 153 -8.57 7.00 -17.20
N MET A 154 -8.55 5.82 -16.58
CA MET A 154 -7.99 5.67 -15.24
C MET A 154 -6.51 6.07 -15.23
N SER A 155 -6.11 6.85 -14.22
CA SER A 155 -4.71 7.21 -14.04
C SER A 155 -3.85 5.96 -13.82
N THR A 156 -2.63 5.97 -14.34
CA THR A 156 -1.66 4.88 -14.13
C THR A 156 -1.04 4.87 -12.74
N ASP A 157 -1.39 5.84 -11.89
CA ASP A 157 -1.00 5.90 -10.47
C ASP A 157 -2.15 5.39 -9.56
N LYS A 158 -1.89 5.29 -8.25
CA LYS A 158 -2.84 4.77 -7.24
C LYS A 158 -3.96 5.74 -6.85
N SER A 159 -4.15 6.87 -7.53
CA SER A 159 -5.10 7.90 -7.04
C SER A 159 -6.54 7.41 -7.02
N TYR A 160 -6.99 6.76 -8.09
CA TYR A 160 -8.31 6.15 -8.14
C TYR A 160 -8.49 5.13 -6.99
N HIS A 161 -7.49 4.28 -6.77
CA HIS A 161 -7.52 3.27 -5.71
C HIS A 161 -7.63 3.88 -4.33
N LEU A 162 -6.87 4.93 -4.06
CA LEU A 162 -6.88 5.65 -2.78
C LEU A 162 -8.21 6.39 -2.56
N GLU A 163 -8.79 6.98 -3.60
CA GLU A 163 -10.15 7.54 -3.55
C GLU A 163 -11.18 6.47 -3.17
N LYS A 164 -11.13 5.30 -3.82
CA LYS A 164 -12.02 4.18 -3.47
C LYS A 164 -11.80 3.65 -2.07
N MET A 165 -10.56 3.59 -1.59
CA MET A 165 -10.30 3.15 -0.22
C MET A 165 -10.69 4.21 0.81
N SER A 166 -10.65 5.50 0.46
CA SER A 166 -11.20 6.59 1.27
C SER A 166 -12.72 6.46 1.41
N GLU A 167 -13.45 6.18 0.32
CA GLU A 167 -14.88 5.89 0.35
C GLU A 167 -15.21 4.69 1.25
N VAL A 168 -14.49 3.57 1.08
CA VAL A 168 -14.72 2.33 1.84
C VAL A 168 -14.47 2.49 3.33
N THR A 169 -13.43 3.23 3.71
CA THR A 169 -13.03 3.39 5.13
C THR A 169 -13.71 4.58 5.79
N GLY A 170 -14.26 5.52 5.02
CA GLY A 170 -14.69 6.83 5.51
C GLY A 170 -13.55 7.73 5.97
N VAL A 171 -12.28 7.32 5.77
CA VAL A 171 -11.10 8.09 6.16
C VAL A 171 -10.69 9.00 5.00
N PRO A 172 -10.60 10.33 5.20
CA PRO A 172 -10.11 11.25 4.17
C PRO A 172 -8.71 10.92 3.68
N ILE A 173 -8.45 11.09 2.38
CA ILE A 173 -7.16 10.74 1.73
C ILE A 173 -5.95 11.41 2.41
N ASP A 174 -6.09 12.64 2.91
CA ASP A 174 -5.02 13.36 3.61
C ASP A 174 -4.66 12.76 4.97
N LYS A 175 -5.48 11.85 5.48
CA LYS A 175 -5.26 11.02 6.68
C LYS A 175 -4.91 9.57 6.35
N MET A 176 -4.63 9.26 5.09
CA MET A 176 -4.18 7.93 4.66
C MET A 176 -2.68 7.95 4.38
N VAL A 177 -2.02 6.81 4.61
CA VAL A 177 -0.65 6.57 4.13
C VAL A 177 -0.65 5.48 3.06
N LEU A 178 0.06 5.71 1.97
CA LEU A 178 0.36 4.70 0.96
C LEU A 178 1.68 3.98 1.30
N LEU A 179 1.67 2.66 1.32
CA LEU A 179 2.85 1.79 1.32
C LEU A 179 2.97 1.15 -0.06
N ASP A 180 4.08 1.34 -0.75
CA ASP A 180 4.26 0.85 -2.13
C ASP A 180 5.75 0.70 -2.45
N ASP A 181 6.12 -0.37 -3.14
CA ASP A 181 7.49 -0.60 -3.62
C ASP A 181 7.76 0.04 -4.99
N ASP A 182 6.74 0.58 -5.67
CA ASP A 182 6.93 1.41 -6.85
C ASP A 182 7.08 2.88 -6.44
N MET A 183 8.30 3.39 -6.65
CA MET A 183 8.64 4.80 -6.40
C MET A 183 7.74 5.77 -7.17
N ASN A 184 7.25 5.41 -8.37
CA ASN A 184 6.37 6.27 -9.15
C ASN A 184 5.00 6.44 -8.50
N ASN A 185 4.44 5.37 -7.92
CA ASN A 185 3.18 5.43 -7.16
C ASN A 185 3.35 6.34 -5.94
N CYS A 186 4.43 6.13 -5.19
CA CYS A 186 4.80 6.93 -4.02
C CYS A 186 4.96 8.43 -4.36
N LEU A 187 5.74 8.76 -5.38
CA LEU A 187 5.99 10.15 -5.78
C LEU A 187 4.74 10.81 -6.37
N SER A 188 3.91 10.07 -7.10
CA SER A 188 2.66 10.58 -7.66
C SER A 188 1.67 10.96 -6.55
N PHE A 189 1.53 10.11 -5.53
CA PHE A 189 0.68 10.41 -4.39
C PHE A 189 1.22 11.58 -3.56
N PHE A 190 2.53 11.59 -3.30
CA PHE A 190 3.20 12.69 -2.61
C PHE A 190 3.03 14.04 -3.33
N LYS A 191 3.14 14.06 -4.67
CA LYS A 191 2.94 15.27 -5.48
C LYS A 191 1.53 15.86 -5.33
N LYS A 192 0.53 15.02 -5.05
CA LYS A 192 -0.86 15.39 -4.78
C LYS A 192 -1.10 15.80 -3.32
N GLY A 193 -0.06 15.82 -2.49
CA GLY A 193 -0.11 16.21 -1.07
C GLY A 193 -0.30 15.04 -0.10
N GLY A 194 -0.35 13.80 -0.61
CA GLY A 194 -0.49 12.60 0.20
C GLY A 194 0.78 12.21 0.97
N VAL A 195 0.62 11.29 1.92
CA VAL A 195 1.73 10.68 2.66
C VAL A 195 2.03 9.31 2.05
N ALA A 196 3.27 9.12 1.59
CA ALA A 196 3.72 7.85 1.03
C ALA A 196 4.99 7.36 1.74
N VAL A 197 5.10 6.05 1.88
CA VAL A 197 6.28 5.34 2.39
C VAL A 197 6.67 4.31 1.35
N PHE A 198 7.83 4.53 0.75
CA PHE A 198 8.41 3.59 -0.19
C PHE A 198 8.94 2.37 0.56
N VAL A 199 8.57 1.19 0.06
CA VAL A 199 9.06 -0.10 0.54
C VAL A 199 10.27 -0.50 -0.31
N GLY A 200 11.47 -0.28 0.23
CA GLY A 200 12.73 -0.64 -0.43
C GLY A 200 13.15 -2.09 -0.18
N GLY A 201 14.31 -2.47 -0.74
CA GLY A 201 14.93 -3.78 -0.55
C GLY A 201 14.42 -4.89 -1.49
N HIS A 202 13.33 -4.66 -2.24
CA HIS A 202 12.79 -5.56 -3.28
C HIS A 202 12.29 -6.95 -2.81
N ASP A 203 12.14 -7.15 -1.50
CA ASP A 203 11.73 -8.43 -0.89
C ASP A 203 10.44 -8.30 -0.04
N GLY A 204 9.59 -7.32 -0.34
CA GLY A 204 8.41 -7.04 0.46
C GLY A 204 8.69 -6.13 1.65
N PHE A 205 7.64 -5.85 2.42
CA PHE A 205 7.68 -4.93 3.54
C PHE A 205 8.65 -5.42 4.61
N ASN A 206 9.57 -4.53 4.97
CA ASN A 206 10.55 -4.72 6.03
C ASN A 206 10.81 -3.35 6.68
N PHE A 207 10.69 -3.27 7.99
CA PHE A 207 10.84 -2.00 8.72
C PHE A 207 12.21 -1.35 8.52
N ALA A 208 13.25 -2.16 8.25
CA ALA A 208 14.61 -1.69 7.98
C ALA A 208 14.76 -0.97 6.62
N HIS A 209 13.83 -1.16 5.69
CA HIS A 209 13.92 -0.67 4.31
C HIS A 209 12.79 0.32 3.95
N LEU A 210 12.16 0.93 4.95
CA LEU A 210 11.12 1.94 4.73
C LEU A 210 11.72 3.33 4.50
N HIS A 211 11.19 4.04 3.49
CA HIS A 211 11.60 5.40 3.17
C HIS A 211 10.38 6.32 3.04
N VAL A 212 10.19 7.22 3.99
CA VAL A 212 9.13 8.23 3.93
C VAL A 212 9.45 9.26 2.83
N ILE A 213 8.52 9.47 1.90
CA ILE A 213 8.70 10.43 0.82
C ILE A 213 8.57 11.86 1.37
N THR A 214 9.65 12.65 1.32
CA THR A 214 9.67 14.03 1.85
C THR A 214 9.99 15.10 0.79
N LYS A 215 10.37 14.66 -0.41
CA LYS A 215 10.74 15.47 -1.57
C LYS A 215 10.60 14.65 -2.85
N MET A 216 10.46 15.33 -3.99
CA MET A 216 10.34 14.71 -5.32
C MET A 216 11.61 13.98 -5.79
N SER A 217 12.73 14.17 -5.11
CA SER A 217 13.99 13.49 -5.39
C SER A 217 14.44 12.69 -4.17
N LEU A 218 14.17 11.39 -4.18
CA LEU A 218 14.87 10.46 -3.30
C LEU A 218 16.18 10.06 -3.96
N VAL A 219 17.28 10.37 -3.28
CA VAL A 219 18.51 9.62 -3.47
C VAL A 219 18.35 8.44 -2.53
N LEU A 220 18.00 7.29 -3.07
CA LEU A 220 18.09 6.04 -2.32
C LEU A 220 19.59 5.78 -2.10
N PRO A 221 20.05 5.53 -0.88
CA PRO A 221 21.39 5.00 -0.69
C PRO A 221 21.43 3.61 -1.33
N ASP A 222 22.49 3.36 -2.11
CA ASP A 222 22.80 2.05 -2.69
C ASP A 222 22.87 0.94 -1.61
#